data_AF-A0A7S0MUA5-F1
#
_entry.id   AF-A0A7S0MUA5-F1
#
_cell.length_a   1.000
_cell.length_b   1.000
_cell.length_c   1.000
_cell.angle_alpha   90.00
_cell.angle_beta   90.00
_cell.angle_gamma   90.00
#
_symmetry.space_group_name_H-M   'P 1'
#
loop_
_entity.id
_entity.type
_entity.pdbx_description
1 polymer ?
#
loop_
_entity_poly.entity_id
_entity_poly.type
_entity_poly.pdbx_seq_one_letter_code
_entity_poly.pdbx_strand_id
1 'polypeptide(L)'
;KMARQHFYFLVMICCGLQAVCMPVMTDVKDFKLMRWYDKHGIICPRLCIRTPERGLRGVFAKEDIPAFDGIAVIPPHMIIRSPFKDMVEIVQTRGKHLDQSIKEKLLYKIRRISGLSARKCPLTIRLLELLHTQPEIWMPFKELSLPDRIQNVVTMNSEELRDMIKQLPITLRPADITQWEANCIATQKNFANCFEVISQLLPLVLPTAVAVDPAEIAWAFTVVQTRSLLTDEENLRGFGTGQLVPLFDMLNHAPAPTCDYAPPPAMIGQGARAILAIQADPDQLSVEIGPDGAALLMRGGRPLGR
;
A
#
# COMPACT_ATOMS: atom_id res chain seq x y z
N LYS A 1 45.47 3.79 -30.23
CA LYS A 1 44.77 2.50 -30.44
C LYS A 1 44.67 1.68 -29.14
N MET A 2 45.75 1.50 -28.37
CA MET A 2 45.72 0.75 -27.09
C MET A 2 44.76 1.34 -26.03
N ALA A 3 44.71 2.67 -25.87
CA ALA A 3 43.80 3.31 -24.90
C ALA A 3 42.31 3.01 -25.14
N ARG A 4 41.91 2.80 -26.41
CA ARG A 4 40.54 2.48 -26.78
C ARG A 4 40.18 1.04 -26.40
N GLN A 5 41.14 0.11 -26.54
CA GLN A 5 40.96 -1.29 -26.12
C GLN A 5 40.86 -1.43 -24.60
N HIS A 6 41.66 -0.67 -23.84
CA HIS A 6 41.56 -0.65 -22.38
C HIS A 6 40.24 -0.03 -21.89
N PHE A 7 39.73 1.00 -22.57
CA PHE A 7 38.42 1.56 -22.26
C PHE A 7 37.28 0.55 -22.48
N TYR A 8 37.27 -0.17 -23.61
CA TYR A 8 36.24 -1.20 -23.86
C TYR A 8 36.35 -2.39 -22.91
N PHE A 9 37.56 -2.78 -22.53
CA PHE A 9 37.78 -3.84 -21.55
C PHE A 9 37.28 -3.43 -20.15
N LEU A 10 37.51 -2.19 -19.74
CA LEU A 10 36.99 -1.65 -18.48
C LEU A 10 35.46 -1.58 -18.50
N VAL A 11 34.84 -1.09 -19.59
CA VAL A 11 33.39 -1.07 -19.74
C VAL A 11 32.80 -2.48 -19.69
N MET A 12 33.43 -3.47 -20.35
CA MET A 12 33.00 -4.87 -20.27
C MET A 12 33.12 -5.46 -18.86
N ILE A 13 34.19 -5.14 -18.13
CA ILE A 13 34.36 -5.58 -16.74
C ILE A 13 33.33 -4.89 -15.83
N CYS A 14 33.06 -3.60 -16.01
CA CYS A 14 32.04 -2.89 -15.25
C CYS A 14 30.63 -3.43 -15.53
N CYS A 15 30.28 -3.72 -16.79
CA CYS A 15 28.99 -4.35 -17.14
C CYS A 15 28.91 -5.80 -16.65
N GLY A 16 30.01 -6.56 -16.71
CA GLY A 16 30.11 -7.91 -16.16
C GLY A 16 29.98 -7.92 -14.64
N LEU A 17 30.67 -7.03 -13.94
CA LEU A 17 30.53 -6.83 -12.49
C LEU A 17 29.13 -6.35 -12.12
N GLN A 18 28.47 -5.52 -12.94
CA GLN A 18 27.06 -5.15 -12.69
C GLN A 18 26.12 -6.37 -12.79
N ALA A 19 26.43 -7.34 -13.66
CA ALA A 19 25.72 -8.61 -13.77
C ALA A 19 26.05 -9.60 -12.63
N VAL A 20 27.28 -9.59 -12.11
CA VAL A 20 27.72 -10.45 -10.98
C VAL A 20 27.35 -9.84 -9.60
N CYS A 21 27.30 -8.51 -9.50
CA CYS A 21 26.82 -7.75 -8.34
C CYS A 21 25.27 -7.62 -8.30
N MET A 22 24.56 -8.31 -9.20
CA MET A 22 23.17 -8.72 -8.98
C MET A 22 23.09 -10.14 -8.37
N PRO A 23 23.67 -10.44 -7.19
CA PRO A 23 23.19 -11.62 -6.49
C PRO A 23 21.81 -11.26 -5.92
N VAL A 24 20.84 -12.12 -6.22
CA VAL A 24 19.58 -12.30 -5.49
C VAL A 24 18.37 -11.38 -5.83
N MET A 25 18.12 -11.14 -7.12
CA MET A 25 16.74 -11.02 -7.63
C MET A 25 16.52 -12.16 -8.63
N THR A 26 15.93 -13.25 -8.17
CA THR A 26 15.74 -14.47 -8.97
C THR A 26 14.55 -14.36 -9.94
N ASP A 27 13.63 -13.41 -9.71
CA ASP A 27 12.42 -13.22 -10.51
C ASP A 27 12.47 -11.91 -11.33
N VAL A 28 12.17 -12.02 -12.63
CA VAL A 28 12.01 -10.89 -13.56
C VAL A 28 10.93 -9.91 -13.06
N LYS A 29 9.88 -10.40 -12.39
CA LYS A 29 8.83 -9.55 -11.80
C LYS A 29 9.38 -8.65 -10.70
N ASP A 30 10.24 -9.17 -9.83
CA ASP A 30 10.85 -8.40 -8.73
C ASP A 30 11.76 -7.30 -9.28
N PHE A 31 12.52 -7.60 -10.34
CA PHE A 31 13.34 -6.60 -11.01
C PHE A 31 12.52 -5.49 -11.68
N LYS A 32 11.42 -5.84 -12.37
CA LYS A 32 10.50 -4.86 -12.97
C LYS A 32 9.87 -3.96 -11.91
N LEU A 33 9.52 -4.53 -10.74
CA LEU A 33 8.96 -3.78 -9.63
C LEU A 33 9.96 -2.79 -9.03
N MET A 34 11.21 -3.22 -8.79
CA MET A 34 12.26 -2.33 -8.30
C MET A 34 12.58 -1.20 -9.28
N ARG A 35 12.57 -1.47 -10.59
CA ARG A 35 12.69 -0.42 -11.62
C ARG A 35 11.52 0.54 -11.63
N TRP A 36 10.31 0.05 -11.38
CA TRP A 36 9.12 0.89 -11.26
C TRP A 36 9.22 1.80 -10.03
N TYR A 37 9.70 1.29 -8.89
CA TYR A 37 9.99 2.11 -7.70
C TYR A 37 10.97 3.24 -8.01
N ASP A 38 12.11 2.92 -8.62
CA ASP A 38 13.12 3.91 -9.02
C ASP A 38 12.54 4.98 -9.96
N LYS A 39 11.82 4.57 -11.00
CA LYS A 39 11.14 5.47 -11.95
C LYS A 39 10.20 6.46 -11.28
N HIS A 40 9.54 6.05 -10.20
CA HIS A 40 8.55 6.86 -9.49
C HIS A 40 9.08 7.47 -8.19
N GLY A 41 10.41 7.49 -7.99
CA GLY A 41 11.06 8.16 -6.88
C GLY A 41 10.90 7.47 -5.52
N ILE A 42 10.55 6.19 -5.50
CA ILE A 42 10.59 5.36 -4.30
C ILE A 42 12.03 4.90 -4.09
N ILE A 43 12.65 5.37 -3.02
CA ILE A 43 14.07 5.16 -2.72
C ILE A 43 14.17 4.03 -1.68
N CYS A 44 14.76 2.89 -2.03
CA CYS A 44 14.94 1.74 -1.13
C CYS A 44 16.30 1.04 -1.32
N PRO A 45 17.44 1.76 -1.18
CA PRO A 45 18.76 1.28 -1.58
C PRO A 45 19.19 0.01 -0.84
N ARG A 46 18.83 -0.08 0.45
CA ARG A 46 19.24 -1.15 1.38
C ARG A 46 18.30 -2.36 1.35
N LEU A 47 17.24 -2.30 0.54
CA LEU A 47 16.20 -3.31 0.47
C LEU A 47 16.17 -4.00 -0.88
N CYS A 48 15.80 -5.26 -0.88
CA CYS A 48 15.45 -6.03 -2.07
C CYS A 48 14.10 -6.72 -1.86
N ILE A 49 13.43 -7.01 -2.95
CA ILE A 49 12.21 -7.82 -2.96
C ILE A 49 12.63 -9.24 -3.31
N ARG A 50 12.12 -10.22 -2.57
CA ARG A 50 12.33 -11.63 -2.88
C ARG A 50 11.04 -12.42 -2.64
N THR A 51 10.86 -13.46 -3.44
CA THR A 51 9.82 -14.47 -3.25
C THR A 51 10.48 -15.77 -2.81
N PRO A 52 10.35 -16.20 -1.54
CA PRO A 52 10.93 -17.47 -1.08
C PRO A 52 10.29 -18.65 -1.81
N GLU A 53 11.02 -19.77 -1.99
CA GLU A 53 10.54 -20.96 -2.72
C GLU A 53 9.21 -21.54 -2.21
N ARG A 54 8.84 -21.26 -0.95
CA ARG A 54 7.58 -21.69 -0.33
C ARG A 54 6.87 -20.55 0.42
N GLY A 55 7.19 -19.30 0.10
CA GLY A 55 6.81 -18.15 0.91
C GLY A 55 6.05 -17.07 0.16
N LEU A 56 5.39 -16.22 0.92
CA LEU A 56 4.87 -14.95 0.40
C LEU A 56 6.04 -14.05 0.02
N ARG A 57 5.88 -13.31 -1.07
CA ARG A 57 6.80 -12.24 -1.43
C ARG A 57 7.00 -11.29 -0.25
N GLY A 58 8.23 -10.85 -0.04
CA GLY A 58 8.59 -9.97 1.06
C GLY A 58 9.74 -9.05 0.72
N VAL A 59 9.98 -8.11 1.64
CA VAL A 59 11.09 -7.18 1.58
C VAL A 59 12.20 -7.66 2.50
N PHE A 60 13.43 -7.69 2.00
CA PHE A 60 14.61 -8.19 2.69
C PHE A 60 15.72 -7.15 2.67
N ALA A 61 16.46 -7.04 3.77
CA ALA A 61 17.65 -6.21 3.83
C ALA A 61 18.77 -6.83 2.98
N LYS A 62 19.51 -6.00 2.24
CA LYS A 62 20.70 -6.40 1.49
C LYS A 62 21.95 -6.45 2.37
N GLU A 63 21.90 -5.79 3.51
CA GLU A 63 22.97 -5.56 4.46
C GLU A 63 22.38 -5.42 5.87
N ASP A 64 23.23 -5.43 6.89
CA ASP A 64 22.77 -5.16 8.25
C ASP A 64 22.26 -3.72 8.36
N ILE A 65 21.06 -3.57 8.94
CA ILE A 65 20.40 -2.28 9.14
C ILE A 65 20.39 -2.00 10.65
N PRO A 66 21.15 -1.00 11.13
CA PRO A 66 21.04 -0.52 12.50
C PRO A 66 19.59 -0.19 12.85
N ALA A 67 19.22 -0.43 14.10
CA ALA A 67 17.94 0.03 14.61
C ALA A 67 17.78 1.53 14.34
N PHE A 68 16.58 1.93 13.93
CA PHE A 68 16.17 3.32 13.68
C PHE A 68 16.71 3.97 12.38
N ASP A 69 17.40 3.22 11.54
CA ASP A 69 17.76 3.72 10.22
C ASP A 69 16.57 3.71 9.24
N GLY A 70 16.49 4.74 8.40
CA GLY A 70 15.54 4.79 7.31
C GLY A 70 15.84 3.69 6.27
N ILE A 71 14.85 2.86 5.97
CA ILE A 71 14.99 1.75 5.02
C ILE A 71 14.41 2.07 3.64
N ALA A 72 13.45 2.99 3.58
CA ALA A 72 12.84 3.47 2.35
C ALA A 72 12.25 4.88 2.49
N VAL A 73 12.17 5.60 1.37
CA VAL A 73 11.46 6.88 1.24
C VAL A 73 10.43 6.74 0.12
N ILE A 74 9.18 7.07 0.43
CA ILE A 74 8.06 6.98 -0.51
C ILE A 74 7.50 8.38 -0.72
N PRO A 75 7.54 8.91 -1.95
CA PRO A 75 7.09 10.27 -2.20
C PRO A 75 5.56 10.35 -2.06
N PRO A 76 5.00 11.48 -1.60
CA PRO A 76 3.57 11.58 -1.29
C PRO A 76 2.63 11.24 -2.45
N HIS A 77 3.03 11.52 -3.69
CA HIS A 77 2.22 11.23 -4.88
C HIS A 77 2.09 9.73 -5.18
N MET A 78 2.96 8.89 -4.60
CA MET A 78 2.90 7.43 -4.70
C MET A 78 2.08 6.80 -3.57
N ILE A 79 1.56 7.59 -2.63
CA ILE A 79 0.69 7.11 -1.56
C ILE A 79 -0.77 7.27 -2.01
N ILE A 80 -1.51 6.16 -2.07
CA ILE A 80 -2.93 6.19 -2.40
C ILE A 80 -3.72 6.50 -1.13
N ARG A 81 -4.39 7.65 -1.13
CA ARG A 81 -5.28 8.12 -0.06
C ARG A 81 -6.63 8.51 -0.66
N SER A 82 -7.70 8.32 0.09
CA SER A 82 -9.00 8.90 -0.24
C SER A 82 -9.79 9.14 1.04
N PRO A 83 -9.86 10.37 1.56
CA PRO A 83 -10.71 10.67 2.69
C PRO A 83 -12.19 10.46 2.36
N PHE A 84 -12.97 10.08 3.38
CA PHE A 84 -14.39 9.75 3.22
C PHE A 84 -15.24 10.90 2.61
N LYS A 85 -14.84 12.15 2.87
CA LYS A 85 -15.45 13.35 2.28
C LYS A 85 -15.48 13.32 0.75
N ASP A 86 -14.50 12.65 0.13
CA ASP A 86 -14.37 12.58 -1.32
C ASP A 86 -15.55 11.84 -1.95
N MET A 87 -16.16 10.84 -1.29
CA MET A 87 -17.31 10.13 -1.87
C MET A 87 -18.55 11.02 -1.97
N VAL A 88 -18.78 11.87 -0.97
CA VAL A 88 -19.87 12.85 -1.00
C VAL A 88 -19.60 13.89 -2.08
N GLU A 89 -18.36 14.36 -2.16
CA GLU A 89 -17.92 15.33 -3.17
C GLU A 89 -18.05 14.75 -4.58
N ILE A 90 -17.71 13.49 -4.81
CA ILE A 90 -17.89 12.79 -6.10
C ILE A 90 -19.36 12.86 -6.54
N VAL A 91 -20.30 12.53 -5.66
CA VAL A 91 -21.74 12.58 -5.99
C VAL A 91 -22.19 14.01 -6.30
N GLN A 92 -21.70 14.99 -5.53
CA GLN A 92 -22.10 16.39 -5.69
C GLN A 92 -21.51 17.04 -6.94
N THR A 93 -20.22 16.84 -7.19
CA THR A 93 -19.46 17.54 -8.25
C THR A 93 -19.48 16.79 -9.57
N ARG A 94 -19.23 15.48 -9.54
CA ARG A 94 -19.12 14.63 -10.75
C ARG A 94 -20.46 14.00 -11.11
N GLY A 95 -21.33 13.78 -10.13
CA GLY A 95 -22.72 13.37 -10.35
C GLY A 95 -23.64 14.47 -10.88
N LYS A 96 -23.15 15.59 -11.41
CA LYS A 96 -23.97 16.75 -11.82
C LYS A 96 -25.13 16.39 -12.76
N HIS A 97 -24.95 15.38 -13.60
CA HIS A 97 -25.93 14.87 -14.57
C HIS A 97 -26.97 13.92 -13.99
N LEU A 98 -26.81 13.46 -12.74
CA LEU A 98 -27.78 12.62 -12.06
C LEU A 98 -28.95 13.47 -11.55
N ASP A 99 -30.16 12.89 -11.61
CA ASP A 99 -31.34 13.46 -10.99
C ASP A 99 -31.16 13.64 -9.48
N GLN A 100 -31.78 14.68 -8.93
CA GLN A 100 -31.70 15.00 -7.50
C GLN A 100 -32.14 13.81 -6.62
N SER A 101 -33.18 13.09 -7.01
CA SER A 101 -33.67 11.91 -6.29
C SER A 101 -32.66 10.75 -6.28
N ILE A 102 -31.86 10.60 -7.34
CA ILE A 102 -30.80 9.58 -7.44
C ILE A 102 -29.63 10.01 -6.54
N LYS A 103 -29.22 11.28 -6.59
CA LYS A 103 -28.19 11.85 -5.70
C LYS A 103 -28.53 11.63 -4.23
N GLU A 104 -29.77 11.92 -3.83
CA GLU A 104 -30.23 11.75 -2.45
C GLU A 104 -30.20 10.28 -2.01
N LYS A 105 -30.65 9.35 -2.88
CA LYS A 105 -30.56 7.91 -2.61
C LYS A 105 -29.11 7.44 -2.45
N LEU A 106 -28.19 7.91 -3.30
CA LEU A 106 -26.77 7.58 -3.23
C LEU A 106 -26.13 8.11 -1.93
N LEU A 107 -26.37 9.38 -1.62
CA LEU A 107 -25.88 10.02 -0.39
C LEU A 107 -26.45 9.32 0.85
N TYR A 108 -27.72 8.90 0.82
CA TYR A 108 -28.31 8.12 1.89
C TYR A 108 -27.60 6.77 2.07
N LYS A 109 -27.33 6.03 0.98
CA LYS A 109 -26.58 4.77 1.04
C LYS A 109 -25.17 4.97 1.59
N ILE A 110 -24.43 5.96 1.08
CA ILE A 110 -23.08 6.33 1.57
C ILE A 110 -23.11 6.57 3.09
N ARG A 111 -24.08 7.35 3.58
CA ARG A 111 -24.21 7.67 5.02
C ARG A 111 -24.57 6.45 5.87
N ARG A 112 -25.19 5.42 5.29
CA ARG A 112 -25.58 4.21 6.01
C ARG A 112 -24.53 3.12 6.02
N ILE A 113 -23.49 3.21 5.17
CA ILE A 113 -22.36 2.30 5.31
C ILE A 113 -21.64 2.67 6.61
N SER A 114 -21.62 1.75 7.56
CA SER A 114 -21.03 1.93 8.89
C SER A 114 -20.00 0.83 9.19
N GLY A 115 -19.22 1.03 10.24
CA GLY A 115 -18.18 0.08 10.66
C GLY A 115 -16.85 0.24 9.91
N LEU A 116 -15.92 -0.70 10.15
CA LEU A 116 -14.55 -0.65 9.62
C LEU A 116 -14.51 -0.81 8.09
N SER A 117 -15.38 -1.65 7.53
CA SER A 117 -15.48 -1.88 6.08
C SER A 117 -15.94 -0.64 5.31
N ALA A 118 -16.84 0.17 5.88
CA ALA A 118 -17.32 1.42 5.27
C ALA A 118 -16.18 2.41 4.98
N ARG A 119 -15.13 2.36 5.81
CA ARG A 119 -13.98 3.26 5.69
C ARG A 119 -13.05 2.87 4.54
N LYS A 120 -13.16 1.63 4.07
CA LYS A 120 -12.35 1.10 2.96
C LYS A 120 -12.95 1.45 1.60
N CYS A 121 -14.26 1.65 1.53
CA CYS A 121 -14.98 2.06 0.31
C CYS A 121 -14.31 3.23 -0.46
N PRO A 122 -14.00 4.40 0.15
CA PRO A 122 -13.34 5.51 -0.55
C PRO A 122 -11.99 5.11 -1.16
N LEU A 123 -11.16 4.42 -0.38
CA LEU A 123 -9.83 4.00 -0.82
C LEU A 123 -9.90 2.95 -1.93
N THR A 124 -10.91 2.07 -1.91
CA THR A 124 -11.20 1.13 -3.00
C THR A 124 -11.58 1.85 -4.30
N ILE A 125 -12.48 2.83 -4.24
CA ILE A 125 -12.87 3.63 -5.40
C ILE A 125 -11.65 4.35 -5.98
N ARG A 126 -10.82 4.93 -5.10
CA ARG A 126 -9.61 5.64 -5.51
C ARG A 126 -8.58 4.71 -6.15
N LEU A 127 -8.37 3.51 -5.63
CA LEU A 127 -7.50 2.52 -6.24
C LEU A 127 -7.97 2.19 -7.66
N LEU A 128 -9.25 1.88 -7.83
CA LEU A 128 -9.83 1.57 -9.14
C LEU A 128 -9.76 2.77 -10.10
N GLU A 129 -10.08 3.97 -9.63
CA GLU A 129 -9.94 5.21 -10.41
C GLU A 129 -8.50 5.35 -10.95
N LEU A 130 -7.49 5.19 -10.10
CA LEU A 130 -6.08 5.30 -10.50
C LEU A 130 -5.66 4.23 -11.51
N LEU A 131 -6.12 2.99 -11.34
CA LEU A 131 -5.83 1.89 -12.27
C LEU A 131 -6.39 2.13 -13.67
N HIS A 132 -7.58 2.76 -13.76
CA HIS A 132 -8.22 3.03 -15.05
C HIS A 132 -7.85 4.39 -15.65
N THR A 133 -7.47 5.39 -14.84
CA THR A 133 -7.16 6.74 -15.33
C THR A 133 -5.68 7.01 -15.52
N GLN A 134 -4.81 6.28 -14.80
CA GLN A 134 -3.35 6.39 -14.87
C GLN A 134 -2.72 4.97 -14.94
N PRO A 135 -3.15 4.12 -15.91
CA PRO A 135 -2.70 2.74 -15.98
C PRO A 135 -1.18 2.62 -16.14
N GLU A 136 -0.53 3.54 -16.85
CA GLU A 136 0.92 3.57 -17.04
C GLU A 136 1.72 3.77 -15.75
N ILE A 137 1.08 4.31 -14.70
CA ILE A 137 1.64 4.46 -13.36
C ILE A 137 1.23 3.26 -12.51
N TRP A 138 -0.05 2.96 -12.41
CA TRP A 138 -0.56 2.06 -11.34
C TRP A 138 -0.75 0.60 -11.76
N MET A 139 -0.84 0.28 -13.06
CA MET A 139 -0.93 -1.12 -13.48
C MET A 139 0.31 -1.94 -13.09
N PRO A 140 1.56 -1.42 -13.21
CA PRO A 140 2.72 -2.13 -12.68
C PRO A 140 2.62 -2.40 -11.17
N PHE A 141 2.06 -1.47 -10.38
CA PHE A 141 1.83 -1.72 -8.96
C PHE A 141 0.83 -2.88 -8.73
N LYS A 142 -0.27 -2.92 -9.49
CA LYS A 142 -1.25 -4.03 -9.45
C LYS A 142 -0.65 -5.36 -9.87
N GLU A 143 0.00 -5.41 -11.04
CA GLU A 143 0.48 -6.66 -11.65
C GLU A 143 1.76 -7.20 -11.00
N LEU A 144 2.58 -6.30 -10.44
CA LEU A 144 3.86 -6.67 -9.87
C LEU A 144 3.81 -6.71 -8.35
N SER A 145 3.21 -5.76 -7.64
CA SER A 145 3.27 -5.71 -6.16
C SER A 145 2.13 -6.49 -5.49
N LEU A 146 0.92 -6.35 -6.03
CA LEU A 146 -0.28 -6.87 -5.38
C LEU A 146 -0.54 -8.34 -5.75
N PRO A 147 -1.09 -9.14 -4.83
CA PRO A 147 -1.47 -10.52 -5.11
C PRO A 147 -2.67 -10.59 -6.08
N ASP A 148 -2.60 -11.51 -7.05
CA ASP A 148 -3.69 -11.78 -8.00
C ASP A 148 -4.95 -12.30 -7.29
N ARG A 149 -4.75 -13.07 -6.20
CA ARG A 149 -5.81 -13.60 -5.35
C ARG A 149 -5.42 -13.42 -3.89
N ILE A 150 -6.35 -12.91 -3.11
CA ILE A 150 -6.23 -12.83 -1.65
C ILE A 150 -7.29 -13.73 -1.07
N GLN A 151 -6.88 -14.77 -0.35
CA GLN A 151 -7.82 -15.52 0.46
C GLN A 151 -8.32 -14.62 1.58
N ASN A 152 -9.57 -14.19 1.46
CA ASN A 152 -10.24 -13.37 2.47
C ASN A 152 -11.68 -13.87 2.62
N VAL A 153 -12.18 -13.77 3.85
CA VAL A 153 -13.57 -14.09 4.21
C VAL A 153 -14.59 -13.42 3.28
N VAL A 154 -14.27 -12.23 2.75
CA VAL A 154 -15.12 -11.50 1.80
C VAL A 154 -15.33 -12.27 0.48
N THR A 155 -14.33 -13.00 0.02
CA THR A 155 -14.37 -13.74 -1.25
C THR A 155 -14.63 -15.23 -1.07
N MET A 156 -14.65 -15.72 0.18
CA MET A 156 -14.90 -17.12 0.50
C MET A 156 -16.39 -17.45 0.44
N ASN A 157 -16.72 -18.58 -0.16
CA ASN A 157 -18.05 -19.14 -0.05
C ASN A 157 -18.26 -19.81 1.33
N SER A 158 -19.50 -20.21 1.64
CA SER A 158 -19.86 -20.81 2.93
C SER A 158 -19.15 -22.14 3.21
N GLU A 159 -18.76 -22.89 2.18
CA GLU A 159 -18.05 -24.16 2.31
C GLU A 159 -16.57 -23.92 2.60
N GLU A 160 -15.92 -23.04 1.85
CA GLU A 160 -14.54 -22.59 2.08
C GLU A 160 -14.35 -22.00 3.48
N LEU A 161 -15.33 -21.22 3.95
CA LEU A 161 -15.31 -20.67 5.30
C LEU A 161 -15.35 -21.79 6.36
N ARG A 162 -16.24 -22.78 6.18
CA ARG A 162 -16.34 -23.94 7.10
C ARG A 162 -15.08 -24.79 7.09
N ASP A 163 -14.49 -25.01 5.92
CA ASP A 163 -13.27 -25.80 5.81
C ASP A 163 -12.08 -25.08 6.41
N MET A 164 -11.98 -23.76 6.27
CA MET A 164 -10.97 -22.97 6.97
C MET A 164 -11.15 -23.06 8.49
N ILE A 165 -12.39 -23.02 9.00
CA ILE A 165 -12.66 -23.19 10.44
C ILE A 165 -12.19 -24.55 10.95
N LYS A 166 -12.43 -25.63 10.20
CA LYS A 166 -11.96 -26.98 10.57
C LYS A 166 -10.43 -27.09 10.63
N GLN A 167 -9.72 -26.23 9.89
CA GLN A 167 -8.26 -26.18 9.89
C GLN A 167 -7.69 -25.28 11.00
N LEU A 168 -8.53 -24.49 11.68
CA LEU A 168 -8.07 -23.70 12.82
C LEU A 168 -7.58 -24.64 13.94
N PRO A 169 -6.49 -24.28 14.64
CA PRO A 169 -5.96 -25.11 15.71
C PRO A 169 -7.03 -25.37 16.77
N ILE A 170 -7.10 -26.64 17.21
CA ILE A 170 -8.13 -27.25 18.08
C ILE A 170 -8.30 -26.55 19.45
N THR A 171 -7.47 -25.56 19.76
CA THR A 171 -7.48 -24.79 21.01
C THR A 171 -8.55 -23.69 21.10
N LEU A 172 -9.29 -23.37 20.02
CA LEU A 172 -10.37 -22.39 20.09
C LEU A 172 -11.60 -22.98 20.78
N ARG A 173 -12.17 -22.27 21.76
CA ARG A 173 -13.41 -22.71 22.40
C ARG A 173 -14.57 -22.58 21.41
N PRO A 174 -15.63 -23.40 21.49
CA PRO A 174 -16.79 -23.31 20.60
C PRO A 174 -17.39 -21.90 20.51
N ALA A 175 -17.42 -21.16 21.61
CA ALA A 175 -17.90 -19.77 21.64
C ALA A 175 -17.03 -18.81 20.81
N ASP A 176 -15.70 -19.02 20.80
CA ASP A 176 -14.77 -18.21 20.01
C ASP A 176 -14.96 -18.51 18.51
N ILE A 177 -15.26 -19.77 18.15
CA ILE A 177 -15.59 -20.17 16.77
C ILE A 177 -16.91 -19.51 16.31
N THR A 178 -17.98 -19.60 17.12
CA THR A 178 -19.27 -18.96 16.80
C THR A 178 -19.13 -17.44 16.67
N GLN A 179 -18.36 -16.80 17.55
CA GLN A 179 -18.10 -15.35 17.47
C GLN A 179 -17.32 -15.00 16.20
N TRP A 180 -16.32 -15.82 15.85
CA TRP A 180 -15.52 -15.63 14.64
C TRP A 180 -16.37 -15.82 13.36
N GLU A 181 -17.24 -16.83 13.31
CA GLU A 181 -18.22 -17.02 12.22
C GLU A 181 -19.18 -15.82 12.09
N ALA A 182 -19.72 -15.34 13.21
CA ALA A 182 -20.59 -14.17 13.22
C ALA A 182 -19.87 -12.93 12.68
N ASN A 183 -18.60 -12.74 13.06
CA ASN A 183 -17.75 -11.66 12.53
C ASN A 183 -17.51 -11.81 11.02
N CYS A 184 -17.35 -13.05 10.53
CA CYS A 184 -17.17 -13.32 9.11
C CYS A 184 -18.42 -12.98 8.29
N ILE A 185 -19.59 -13.43 8.75
CA ILE A 185 -20.89 -13.10 8.13
C ILE A 185 -21.14 -11.59 8.15
N ALA A 186 -20.85 -10.93 9.28
CA ALA A 186 -20.97 -9.48 9.39
C ALA A 186 -20.04 -8.77 8.40
N THR A 187 -18.82 -9.26 8.20
CA THR A 187 -17.86 -8.72 7.24
C THR A 187 -18.35 -8.88 5.80
N GLN A 188 -18.88 -10.05 5.43
CA GLN A 188 -19.47 -10.30 4.11
C GLN A 188 -20.67 -9.39 3.83
N LYS A 189 -21.57 -9.22 4.82
CA LYS A 189 -22.72 -8.31 4.71
C LYS A 189 -22.29 -6.86 4.55
N ASN A 190 -21.28 -6.44 5.30
CA ASN A 190 -20.72 -5.09 5.18
C ASN A 190 -20.06 -4.88 3.80
N PHE A 191 -19.36 -5.88 3.28
CA PHE A 191 -18.81 -5.86 1.94
C PHE A 191 -19.92 -5.73 0.89
N ALA A 192 -21.00 -6.50 0.95
CA ALA A 192 -22.10 -6.41 -0.01
C ALA A 192 -22.69 -4.98 -0.09
N ASN A 193 -22.87 -4.32 1.06
CA ASN A 193 -23.29 -2.92 1.12
C ASN A 193 -22.24 -1.97 0.49
N CYS A 194 -20.96 -2.19 0.79
CA CYS A 194 -19.87 -1.40 0.20
C CYS A 194 -19.79 -1.59 -1.31
N PHE A 195 -19.89 -2.83 -1.78
CA PHE A 195 -19.85 -3.24 -3.18
C PHE A 195 -20.93 -2.52 -3.98
N GLU A 196 -22.16 -2.47 -3.46
CA GLU A 196 -23.26 -1.78 -4.12
C GLU A 196 -22.96 -0.28 -4.30
N VAL A 197 -22.43 0.37 -3.27
CA VAL A 197 -22.08 1.81 -3.33
C VAL A 197 -20.90 2.05 -4.27
N ILE A 198 -19.85 1.23 -4.20
CA ILE A 198 -18.70 1.33 -5.10
C ILE A 198 -19.16 1.19 -6.55
N SER A 199 -19.99 0.19 -6.86
CA SER A 199 -20.51 -0.06 -8.21
C SER A 199 -21.32 1.12 -8.76
N GLN A 200 -22.03 1.85 -7.91
CA GLN A 200 -22.81 3.01 -8.32
C GLN A 200 -21.96 4.29 -8.43
N LEU A 201 -20.85 4.39 -7.69
CA LEU A 201 -19.95 5.56 -7.72
C LEU A 201 -18.87 5.46 -8.80
N LEU A 202 -18.42 4.26 -9.17
CA LEU A 202 -17.37 4.06 -10.17
C LEU A 202 -17.67 4.76 -11.52
N PRO A 203 -18.88 4.66 -12.08
CA PRO A 203 -19.22 5.38 -13.32
C PRO A 203 -19.13 6.90 -13.23
N LEU A 204 -19.15 7.47 -12.01
CA LEU A 204 -19.03 8.92 -11.78
C LEU A 204 -17.57 9.38 -11.69
N VAL A 205 -16.65 8.47 -11.40
CA VAL A 205 -15.21 8.79 -11.28
C VAL A 205 -14.41 8.40 -12.52
N LEU A 206 -14.87 7.40 -13.27
CA LEU A 206 -14.17 6.94 -14.47
C LEU A 206 -14.54 7.79 -15.70
N PRO A 207 -13.56 8.22 -16.50
CA PRO A 207 -13.76 9.15 -17.63
C PRO A 207 -14.51 8.53 -18.85
N THR A 208 -14.88 7.25 -18.80
CA THR A 208 -15.54 6.52 -19.89
C THR A 208 -16.48 5.46 -19.32
N ALA A 209 -17.41 4.94 -20.13
CA ALA A 209 -18.28 3.79 -19.81
C ALA A 209 -17.50 2.47 -19.68
N VAL A 210 -16.38 2.50 -18.96
CA VAL A 210 -15.59 1.32 -18.60
C VAL A 210 -16.41 0.59 -17.54
N ALA A 211 -17.00 -0.53 -17.95
CA ALA A 211 -17.58 -1.47 -17.00
C ALA A 211 -16.43 -2.11 -16.23
N VAL A 212 -16.36 -1.83 -14.93
CA VAL A 212 -15.44 -2.51 -14.03
C VAL A 212 -16.05 -3.86 -13.66
N ASP A 213 -15.27 -4.93 -13.82
CA ASP A 213 -15.71 -6.28 -13.46
C ASP A 213 -16.03 -6.35 -11.95
N PRO A 214 -17.19 -6.87 -11.52
CA PRO A 214 -17.47 -7.22 -10.14
C PRO A 214 -16.32 -7.92 -9.41
N ALA A 215 -15.61 -8.83 -10.09
CA ALA A 215 -14.47 -9.53 -9.52
C ALA A 215 -13.30 -8.58 -9.21
N GLU A 216 -13.08 -7.56 -10.04
CA GLU A 216 -12.06 -6.54 -9.82
C GLU A 216 -12.41 -5.61 -8.65
N ILE A 217 -13.69 -5.26 -8.49
CA ILE A 217 -14.18 -4.50 -7.32
C ILE A 217 -13.94 -5.29 -6.03
N ALA A 218 -14.30 -6.58 -6.03
CA ALA A 218 -14.08 -7.46 -4.89
C ALA A 218 -12.58 -7.57 -4.56
N TRP A 219 -11.74 -7.80 -5.58
CA TRP A 219 -10.29 -7.84 -5.43
C TRP A 219 -9.73 -6.54 -4.83
N ALA A 220 -10.10 -5.39 -5.39
CA ALA A 220 -9.60 -4.09 -4.94
C ALA A 220 -10.02 -3.82 -3.48
N PHE A 221 -11.26 -4.17 -3.11
CA PHE A 221 -11.71 -4.06 -1.74
C PHE A 221 -10.89 -4.95 -0.79
N THR A 222 -10.62 -6.19 -1.18
CA THR A 222 -9.81 -7.11 -0.39
C THR A 222 -8.36 -6.64 -0.25
N VAL A 223 -7.76 -6.09 -1.30
CA VAL A 223 -6.44 -5.44 -1.24
C VAL A 223 -6.47 -4.33 -0.20
N VAL A 224 -7.42 -3.40 -0.31
CA VAL A 224 -7.54 -2.29 0.63
C VAL A 224 -7.74 -2.79 2.06
N GLN A 225 -8.60 -3.78 2.27
CA GLN A 225 -8.86 -4.32 3.60
C GLN A 225 -7.62 -4.95 4.25
N THR A 226 -6.77 -5.60 3.45
CA THR A 226 -5.63 -6.40 3.95
C THR A 226 -4.28 -5.67 3.91
N ARG A 227 -4.15 -4.64 3.07
CA ARG A 227 -2.87 -3.96 2.80
C ARG A 227 -2.87 -2.47 3.14
N SER A 228 -4.02 -1.87 3.44
CA SER A 228 -4.04 -0.45 3.83
C SER A 228 -3.57 -0.24 5.25
N LEU A 229 -2.78 0.81 5.44
CA LEU A 229 -2.30 1.27 6.74
C LEU A 229 -3.24 2.34 7.27
N LEU A 230 -3.54 2.28 8.56
CA LEU A 230 -4.13 3.41 9.28
C LEU A 230 -3.00 4.20 9.91
N THR A 231 -3.08 5.52 9.83
CA THR A 231 -2.19 6.39 10.61
C THR A 231 -2.53 6.30 12.10
N ASP A 232 -1.59 6.66 12.98
CA ASP A 232 -1.84 6.70 14.43
C ASP A 232 -3.01 7.60 14.79
N GLU A 233 -3.14 8.75 14.14
CA GLU A 233 -4.27 9.66 14.33
C GLU A 233 -5.61 9.01 13.95
N GLU A 234 -5.65 8.27 12.83
CA GLU A 234 -6.83 7.52 12.40
C GLU A 234 -7.16 6.35 13.33
N ASN A 235 -6.14 5.66 13.84
CA ASN A 235 -6.28 4.61 14.84
C ASN A 235 -6.83 5.17 16.16
N LEU A 236 -6.25 6.27 16.65
CA LEU A 236 -6.62 6.93 17.91
C LEU A 236 -8.03 7.52 17.87
N ARG A 237 -8.38 8.18 16.76
CA ARG A 237 -9.75 8.67 16.55
C ARG A 237 -10.75 7.56 16.31
N GLY A 238 -10.25 6.34 16.09
CA GLY A 238 -11.05 5.21 15.67
C GLY A 238 -11.85 5.54 14.42
N PHE A 239 -11.37 6.41 13.53
CA PHE A 239 -11.99 6.78 12.26
C PHE A 239 -10.90 7.18 11.25
N GLY A 240 -10.84 6.46 10.13
CA GLY A 240 -9.87 6.70 9.07
C GLY A 240 -10.05 5.75 7.90
N THR A 241 -9.79 6.24 6.70
CA THR A 241 -9.90 5.47 5.45
C THR A 241 -8.66 4.62 5.24
N GLY A 242 -7.56 4.99 5.87
CA GLY A 242 -6.25 4.44 5.66
C GLY A 242 -5.66 4.86 4.32
N GLN A 243 -4.52 4.24 4.00
CA GLN A 243 -3.74 4.53 2.81
C GLN A 243 -3.03 3.27 2.31
N LEU A 244 -2.89 3.13 0.99
CA LEU A 244 -2.00 2.15 0.40
C LEU A 244 -0.65 2.81 0.13
N VAL A 245 0.39 2.17 0.63
CA VAL A 245 1.77 2.66 0.57
C VAL A 245 2.56 1.57 -0.17
N PRO A 246 2.87 1.75 -1.46
CA PRO A 246 3.69 0.80 -2.21
C PRO A 246 4.99 0.50 -1.47
N LEU A 247 5.50 -0.72 -1.58
CA LEU A 247 6.64 -1.27 -0.82
C LEU A 247 6.26 -1.69 0.60
N PHE A 248 5.52 -0.85 1.34
CA PHE A 248 5.11 -1.17 2.70
C PHE A 248 4.06 -2.28 2.74
N ASP A 249 3.22 -2.37 1.71
CA ASP A 249 2.25 -3.44 1.53
C ASP A 249 2.89 -4.85 1.47
N MET A 250 4.19 -4.95 1.16
CA MET A 250 4.94 -6.20 1.10
C MET A 250 5.75 -6.52 2.37
N LEU A 251 5.73 -5.65 3.38
CA LEU A 251 6.33 -5.97 4.68
C LEU A 251 5.45 -6.98 5.40
N ASN A 252 6.00 -8.17 5.64
CA ASN A 252 5.29 -9.22 6.35
C ASN A 252 5.28 -8.92 7.86
N HIS A 253 4.14 -9.13 8.49
CA HIS A 253 4.03 -9.01 9.94
C HIS A 253 4.88 -10.09 10.63
N ALA A 254 5.60 -9.69 11.68
CA ALA A 254 6.29 -10.59 12.59
C ALA A 254 5.89 -10.23 14.04
N PRO A 255 5.75 -11.23 14.94
CA PRO A 255 5.39 -10.97 16.34
C PRO A 255 6.35 -10.02 17.07
N ALA A 256 7.61 -9.99 16.65
CA ALA A 256 8.60 -9.01 17.08
C ALA A 256 8.97 -8.13 15.85
N PRO A 257 8.26 -7.01 15.62
CA PRO A 257 8.48 -6.18 14.45
C PRO A 257 9.85 -5.51 14.50
N THR A 258 10.56 -5.52 13.37
CA THR A 258 11.86 -4.87 13.19
C THR A 258 11.77 -3.57 12.40
N CYS A 259 10.56 -3.20 11.92
CA CYS A 259 10.28 -1.99 11.17
C CYS A 259 8.86 -1.45 11.48
N ASP A 260 8.62 -0.15 11.28
CA ASP A 260 7.31 0.50 11.46
C ASP A 260 7.09 1.63 10.43
N TYR A 261 5.86 2.14 10.28
CA TYR A 261 5.50 3.21 9.36
C TYR A 261 5.32 4.55 10.06
N ALA A 262 5.93 5.62 9.54
CA ALA A 262 5.76 6.99 10.03
C ALA A 262 5.10 7.90 8.96
N PRO A 263 3.87 8.41 9.18
CA PRO A 263 3.17 9.27 8.22
C PRO A 263 3.67 10.73 8.24
N PRO A 264 3.60 11.45 7.10
CA PRO A 264 3.68 12.91 7.09
C PRO A 264 2.31 13.56 7.44
N PRO A 265 2.16 14.61 8.29
CA PRO A 265 3.14 15.41 9.06
C PRO A 265 2.79 15.51 10.58
N ALA A 266 3.41 14.70 11.43
CA ALA A 266 3.41 14.93 12.89
C ALA A 266 4.46 15.98 13.33
N MET A 267 5.02 16.76 12.39
CA MET A 267 5.97 17.85 12.63
C MET A 267 5.49 19.11 11.93
N ILE A 268 4.77 19.99 12.63
CA ILE A 268 4.46 21.33 12.15
C ILE A 268 5.75 22.15 12.24
N GLY A 269 6.30 22.55 11.08
CA GLY A 269 7.36 23.55 11.02
C GLY A 269 8.55 23.29 10.09
N GLN A 270 8.48 22.32 9.17
CA GLN A 270 9.49 22.15 8.10
C GLN A 270 8.88 21.27 7.00
N GLY A 271 9.16 21.57 5.73
CA GLY A 271 8.50 20.96 4.55
C GLY A 271 8.42 19.42 4.60
N ALA A 272 7.29 18.89 4.12
CA ALA A 272 6.91 17.48 4.17
C ALA A 272 8.04 16.51 3.78
N ARG A 273 8.46 15.66 4.72
CA ARG A 273 9.36 14.52 4.50
C ARG A 273 8.85 13.33 5.33
N ALA A 274 8.55 12.22 4.68
CA ALA A 274 8.26 10.96 5.35
C ALA A 274 9.61 10.30 5.72
N ILE A 275 9.97 10.37 7.00
CA ILE A 275 11.13 9.69 7.59
C ILE A 275 10.56 8.56 8.44
N LEU A 276 10.98 7.32 8.17
CA LEU A 276 10.66 6.15 8.97
C LEU A 276 11.38 6.27 10.33
N ALA A 277 10.68 6.73 11.36
CA ALA A 277 11.20 6.81 12.73
C ALA A 277 10.53 5.72 13.57
N ILE A 278 11.31 4.77 14.08
CA ILE A 278 10.92 3.92 15.21
C ILE A 278 11.53 4.55 16.45
N GLN A 279 10.82 4.50 17.57
CA GLN A 279 11.07 5.22 18.83
C GLN A 279 12.52 5.68 19.08
N ALA A 280 12.78 6.96 18.84
CA ALA A 280 13.97 7.66 19.33
C ALA A 280 13.55 8.82 20.23
N ASP A 281 14.40 9.12 21.21
CA ASP A 281 14.30 10.32 22.04
C ASP A 281 14.32 11.57 21.12
N PRO A 282 13.26 12.39 21.08
CA PRO A 282 13.10 13.48 20.11
C PRO A 282 14.25 14.48 20.07
N ASP A 283 15.05 14.56 21.13
CA ASP A 283 16.05 15.58 21.36
C ASP A 283 17.37 15.38 20.57
N GLN A 284 17.51 14.31 19.76
CA GLN A 284 18.80 13.96 19.13
C GLN A 284 18.83 13.92 17.59
N LEU A 285 17.72 14.17 16.90
CA LEU A 285 17.65 14.18 15.43
C LEU A 285 17.56 15.62 14.89
N SER A 286 18.41 15.94 13.91
CA SER A 286 18.34 17.21 13.18
C SER A 286 18.54 16.98 11.68
N VAL A 287 18.12 17.92 10.85
CA VAL A 287 18.31 17.86 9.39
C VAL A 287 18.98 19.15 8.95
N GLU A 288 20.09 19.01 8.23
CA GLU A 288 20.84 20.14 7.68
C GLU A 288 20.64 20.20 6.16
N ILE A 289 20.32 21.37 5.63
CA ILE A 289 20.21 21.57 4.18
C ILE A 289 21.54 22.13 3.68
N GLY A 290 22.21 21.36 2.82
CA GLY A 290 23.43 21.79 2.17
C GLY A 290 23.19 22.94 1.19
N PRO A 291 24.24 23.68 0.81
CA PRO A 291 24.14 24.79 -0.15
C PRO A 291 23.70 24.37 -1.56
N ASP A 292 23.71 23.07 -1.86
CA ASP A 292 23.19 22.43 -3.07
C ASP A 292 21.69 22.05 -2.98
N GLY A 293 21.05 22.30 -1.85
CA GLY A 293 19.66 21.91 -1.58
C GLY A 293 19.48 20.46 -1.15
N ALA A 294 20.56 19.68 -1.06
CA ALA A 294 20.53 18.31 -0.56
C ALA A 294 20.29 18.31 0.96
N ALA A 295 19.43 17.41 1.44
CA ALA A 295 19.09 17.33 2.85
C ALA A 295 19.88 16.21 3.54
N LEU A 296 20.78 16.58 4.43
CA LEU A 296 21.48 15.63 5.26
C LEU A 296 20.71 15.35 6.54
N LEU A 297 20.38 14.07 6.76
CA LEU A 297 19.85 13.62 8.04
C LEU A 297 21.00 13.49 9.03
N MET A 298 20.87 14.10 10.20
CA MET A 298 21.90 14.16 11.24
C MET A 298 21.40 13.53 12.56
N ARG A 299 22.27 12.82 13.28
CA ARG A 299 22.03 12.38 14.66
C ARG A 299 23.20 12.77 15.56
N GLY A 300 22.96 13.62 16.56
CA GLY A 300 24.02 14.14 17.43
C GLY A 300 25.22 14.72 16.67
N GLY A 301 24.96 15.41 15.54
CA GLY A 301 25.99 15.99 14.67
C GLY A 301 26.67 15.03 13.69
N ARG A 302 26.23 13.77 13.56
CA ARG A 302 26.76 12.81 12.56
C ARG A 302 25.80 12.63 11.38
N PRO A 303 26.29 12.67 10.13
CA PRO A 303 25.46 12.44 8.95
C PRO A 303 25.10 10.96 8.80
N LEU A 304 23.81 10.69 8.59
CA LEU A 304 23.25 9.36 8.37
C LEU A 304 22.98 9.07 6.89
N GLY A 305 22.86 10.12 6.07
CA GLY A 305 22.60 10.00 4.63
C GLY A 305 22.29 11.35 4.00
N ARG A 306 22.43 11.43 2.67
CA ARG A 306 22.11 12.58 1.82
C ARG A 306 20.78 12.38 1.11
#